data_AF-A0A960X3P3-F1
#
_entry.id   AF-A0A960X3P3-F1
#
_cell.length_a   1.000
_cell.length_b   1.000
_cell.length_c   1.000
_cell.angle_alpha   90.00
_cell.angle_beta   90.00
_cell.angle_gamma   90.00
#
_symmetry.space_group_name_H-M   'P 1'
#
loop_
_entity.id
_entity.type
_entity.pdbx_description
1 polymer ?
#
loop_
_entity_poly.entity_id
_entity_poly.type
_entity_poly.pdbx_seq_one_letter_code
_entity_poly.pdbx_strand_id
1 'polypeptide(L)' 'MEKANGDKEEAVKLVMEIAMKTMREASNLVAGFQVSAPFNRVGVALDVIHALSD' A
#
# COMPACT_ATOMS: atom_id res chain seq x y z
N MET A 1 6.97 3.10 -20.12
CA MET A 1 6.40 3.45 -18.80
C MET A 1 5.27 4.42 -19.05
N GLU A 2 4.03 3.94 -19.01
CA GLU A 2 2.87 4.84 -19.08
C GLU A 2 2.93 5.76 -17.86
N LYS A 3 3.04 7.06 -18.12
CA LYS A 3 2.95 8.06 -17.07
C LYS A 3 1.53 7.98 -16.54
N ALA A 4 1.39 7.63 -15.27
CA ALA A 4 0.15 7.81 -14.53
C ALA A 4 -0.17 9.32 -14.51
N ASN A 5 -0.83 9.79 -15.56
CA ASN A 5 -1.47 11.10 -15.66
C ASN A 5 -2.93 11.03 -15.17
N GLY A 6 -3.27 9.98 -14.41
CA GLY A 6 -4.50 9.89 -13.64
C GLY A 6 -4.40 10.72 -12.37
N ASP A 7 -5.55 11.10 -11.84
CA ASP A 7 -5.68 11.84 -10.59
C ASP A 7 -4.75 11.25 -9.51
N LYS A 8 -4.00 12.09 -8.80
CA LYS A 8 -3.06 11.64 -7.77
C LYS A 8 -3.77 10.78 -6.73
N GLU A 9 -5.03 11.05 -6.45
CA GLU A 9 -5.85 10.24 -5.56
C GLU A 9 -6.12 8.84 -6.12
N GLU A 10 -6.41 8.74 -7.41
CA GLU A 10 -6.68 7.46 -8.09
C GLU A 10 -5.41 6.60 -8.14
N ALA A 11 -4.25 7.22 -8.39
CA ALA A 11 -2.96 6.54 -8.32
C ALA A 11 -2.66 6.02 -6.90
N VAL A 12 -2.96 6.79 -5.85
CA VAL A 12 -2.78 6.35 -4.46
C VAL A 12 -3.70 5.19 -4.14
N LYS A 13 -4.98 5.25 -4.53
CA LYS A 13 -5.94 4.15 -4.32
C LYS A 13 -5.47 2.86 -5.00
N LEU A 14 -5.02 2.94 -6.26
CA LEU A 14 -4.51 1.79 -6.99
C LEU A 14 -3.29 1.16 -6.31
N VAL A 15 -2.34 2.00 -5.86
CA VAL A 15 -1.14 1.51 -5.16
C VAL A 15 -1.51 0.85 -3.83
N MET A 16 -2.47 1.41 -3.09
CA MET A 16 -2.98 0.81 -1.85
C MET A 16 -3.63 -0.56 -2.13
N GLU A 17 -4.43 -0.69 -3.18
CA GLU A 17 -5.06 -1.95 -3.57
C GLU A 17 -4.02 -3.04 -3.88
N ILE A 18 -2.99 -2.69 -4.66
CA ILE A 18 -1.88 -3.58 -4.98
C ILE A 18 -1.16 -4.01 -3.70
N ALA A 19 -0.81 -3.06 -2.81
CA ALA A 19 -0.13 -3.36 -1.56
C ALA A 19 -0.94 -4.31 -0.67
N MET A 20 -2.24 -4.04 -0.48
CA MET A 20 -3.12 -4.88 0.31
C MET A 20 -3.24 -6.29 -0.27
N LYS A 21 -3.41 -6.41 -1.59
CA LYS A 21 -3.50 -7.72 -2.26
C LYS A 21 -2.22 -8.53 -2.06
N THR A 22 -1.06 -7.92 -2.32
CA THR A 22 0.24 -8.57 -2.15
C THR A 22 0.48 -9.00 -0.71
N MET A 23 0.15 -8.15 0.26
CA MET A 23 0.33 -8.48 1.68
C MET A 23 -0.64 -9.57 2.14
N ARG A 24 -1.89 -9.61 1.63
CA ARG A 24 -2.83 -10.72 1.89
C ARG A 24 -2.35 -12.05 1.33
N GLU A 25 -1.82 -12.05 0.11
CA GLU A 25 -1.29 -13.28 -0.51
C GLU A 25 -0.02 -13.78 0.21
N ALA A 26 0.82 -12.86 0.68
CA ALA A 26 2.08 -13.20 1.35
C ALA A 26 1.94 -13.46 2.87
N SER A 27 0.80 -13.14 3.51
CA SER A 27 0.62 -13.21 4.97
C SER A 27 0.86 -14.61 5.56
N ASN A 28 0.57 -15.66 4.78
CA ASN A 28 0.80 -17.05 5.18
C ASN A 28 2.26 -17.50 4.98
N LEU A 29 3.10 -16.66 4.36
CA LEU A 29 4.49 -16.98 4.00
C LEU A 29 5.51 -16.20 4.83
N VAL A 30 5.11 -15.10 5.46
CA VAL A 30 6.01 -14.20 6.20
C VAL A 30 5.46 -13.88 7.59
N ALA A 31 6.35 -13.65 8.55
CA ALA A 31 5.96 -13.29 9.92
C ALA A 31 5.50 -11.83 10.07
N GLY A 32 5.71 -10.99 9.06
CA GLY A 32 5.33 -9.59 9.08
C GLY A 32 5.86 -8.82 7.88
N PHE A 33 5.46 -7.56 7.79
CA PHE A 33 5.83 -6.66 6.70
C PHE A 33 6.47 -5.38 7.24
N GLN A 34 7.43 -4.84 6.48
CA GLN A 34 7.94 -3.49 6.69
C GLN A 34 7.32 -2.55 5.67
N VAL A 35 6.60 -1.54 6.15
CA VAL A 35 6.03 -0.48 5.30
C VAL A 35 6.86 0.78 5.45
N SER A 36 7.31 1.36 4.34
CA SER A 36 8.08 2.61 4.34
C SER A 36 7.17 3.79 3.97
N ALA A 37 7.42 4.95 4.59
CA ALA A 37 6.69 6.20 4.34
C ALA A 37 7.61 7.25 3.70
N PRO A 38 8.02 7.10 2.43
CA PRO A 38 8.85 8.09 1.77
C PRO A 38 8.14 9.45 1.70
N PHE A 39 8.92 10.53 1.72
CA PHE A 39 8.40 11.90 1.69
C PHE A 39 7.43 12.25 2.83
N ASN A 40 7.61 11.62 4.00
CA ASN A 40 6.81 11.85 5.20
C ASN A 40 5.29 11.60 5.01
N ARG A 41 4.93 10.72 4.06
CA ARG A 41 3.54 10.31 3.79
C ARG A 41 3.07 9.25 4.78
N VAL A 42 3.19 9.54 6.08
CA VAL A 42 2.91 8.58 7.17
C VAL A 42 1.47 8.07 7.13
N GLY A 43 0.49 8.95 6.82
CA GLY A 43 -0.92 8.55 6.75
C GLY A 43 -1.18 7.39 5.78
N VAL A 44 -0.64 7.48 4.55
CA VAL A 44 -0.79 6.43 3.53
C VAL A 44 -0.17 5.10 4.00
N ALA A 45 0.98 5.16 4.69
CA ALA A 45 1.61 3.97 5.23
C ALA A 45 0.78 3.35 6.36
N LEU A 46 0.19 4.16 7.24
CA LEU A 46 -0.70 3.69 8.30
C LEU A 46 -1.98 3.07 7.74
N ASP A 47 -2.57 3.67 6.71
CA ASP A 47 -3.78 3.14 6.06
C ASP A 47 -3.53 1.72 5.50
N VAL A 48 -2.37 1.48 4.90
CA VAL A 48 -1.98 0.14 4.40
C VAL A 48 -1.80 -0.86 5.55
N ILE A 49 -1.18 -0.45 6.66
CA ILE A 49 -0.96 -1.31 7.83
C ILE A 49 -2.31 -1.69 8.48
N HIS A 50 -3.19 -0.71 8.67
CA HIS A 50 -4.49 -0.93 9.31
C HIS A 50 -5.43 -1.78 8.43
N ALA A 51 -5.38 -1.64 7.10
CA ALA A 51 -6.23 -2.42 6.19
C ALA A 51 -5.97 -3.94 6.19
N LEU A 52 -4.90 -4.39 6.87
CA LEU A 52 -4.59 -5.81 7.09
C LEU A 52 -4.95 -6.30 8.49
N SER A 53 -5.36 -5.40 9.39
CA SER A 53 -5.69 -5.71 10.77
C SER A 53 -7.19 -6.00 10.98
N ASP A 54 -8.01 -5.74 9.96
CA ASP A 54 -9.45 -6.08 9.87
C ASP A 54 -9.67 -7.35 8.99
#